data_AF-V8R9R6-F1
#
_entry.id   AF-V8R9R6-F1
#
_cell.length_a   1.000
_cell.length_b   1.000
_cell.length_c   1.000
_cell.angle_alpha   90.00
_cell.angle_beta   90.00
_cell.angle_gamma   90.00
#
_symmetry.space_group_name_H-M   'P 1'
#
loop_
_entity.id
_entity.type
_entity.pdbx_description
1 polymer ?
#
loop_
_entity_poly.entity_id
_entity_poly.type
_entity_poly.pdbx_seq_one_letter_code
_entity_poly.pdbx_strand_id
1 'polypeptide(L)'
;MSSEQRFFDFLKERIGLDVASVGAAIIERAVRQRTTLSQAAHADEYWQLLQGSRDEQQALIEAVIVPETWFFRYPESFATLGKLARQRLAELNNMRALRILSLPCSTGEEPYSIAMALLDAGLKPHQFKVDGMDISPLSVDKARRAVYGKNSFRGQDLQFRDRHFLPEQDGHRVNEYVREQVRWQVGNVLDPTLLASEPAFDFVFCRNLLIYFDQPTQKQVFEVLKRLTHVDGVLFIGPAEGSLLGRLGMRSIGIPQSFAFSRHSEPHPEPLPTPKPVAVPVSQPLRSAPPAPVRNRPFAAVTALPVTKKTANPDAATLLAQIAALANEGKSAEARAACEDYLRSHEPVAQVFYWLGLLSDVAGLSLEAQGYYRKALYLEPQHPEALMHLAALLQAQGDTAGARRLQERAARSGRTADSERKR
;
A
#
# COMPACT_ATOMS: atom_id res chain seq x y z
N MET A 1 -10.73 30.17 14.38
CA MET A 1 -9.93 29.30 13.49
C MET A 1 -8.83 28.71 14.36
N SER A 2 -8.67 27.38 14.41
CA SER A 2 -7.66 26.80 15.30
C SER A 2 -6.27 27.30 14.89
N SER A 3 -5.39 27.55 15.86
CA SER A 3 -4.00 27.98 15.63
C SER A 3 -3.20 27.01 14.74
N GLU A 4 -3.74 25.81 14.53
CA GLU A 4 -3.11 24.71 13.82
C GLU A 4 -3.45 24.68 12.31
N GLN A 5 -4.50 25.39 11.86
CA GLN A 5 -4.94 25.38 10.46
C GLN A 5 -3.82 25.77 9.47
N ARG A 6 -2.95 26.70 9.85
CA ARG A 6 -1.82 27.13 9.01
C ARG A 6 -0.82 26.00 8.72
N PHE A 7 -0.63 25.05 9.64
CA PHE A 7 0.24 23.89 9.40
C PHE A 7 -0.41 22.90 8.43
N PHE A 8 -1.74 22.77 8.51
CA PHE A 8 -2.52 21.96 7.59
C PHE A 8 -2.41 22.52 6.17
N ASP A 9 -2.63 23.83 6.02
CA ASP A 9 -2.54 24.51 4.74
C ASP A 9 -1.12 24.43 4.17
N PHE A 10 -0.09 24.60 5.01
CA PHE A 10 1.31 24.44 4.62
C PHE A 10 1.63 23.04 4.06
N LEU A 11 1.24 21.98 4.79
CA LEU A 11 1.48 20.60 4.35
C LEU A 11 0.68 20.25 3.10
N LYS A 12 -0.55 20.74 3.00
CA LYS A 12 -1.36 20.59 1.80
C LYS A 12 -0.71 21.25 0.59
N GLU A 13 -0.26 22.50 0.72
CA GLU A 13 0.39 23.23 -0.38
C GLU A 13 1.73 22.58 -0.77
N ARG A 14 2.54 22.17 0.21
CA ARG A 14 3.88 21.65 -0.06
C ARG A 14 3.89 20.23 -0.56
N ILE A 15 3.10 19.35 0.03
CA ILE A 15 3.21 17.90 -0.20
C ILE A 15 1.86 17.25 -0.56
N GLY A 16 0.79 18.03 -0.68
CA GLY A 16 -0.54 17.54 -1.05
C GLY A 16 -1.32 16.89 0.08
N LEU A 17 -0.74 16.84 1.29
CA LEU A 17 -1.29 16.08 2.41
C LEU A 17 -2.63 16.65 2.85
N ASP A 18 -3.69 15.86 2.65
CA ASP A 18 -5.03 16.25 3.03
C ASP A 18 -5.36 15.81 4.46
N VAL A 19 -5.82 16.76 5.28
CA VAL A 19 -6.11 16.52 6.70
C VAL A 19 -7.27 15.56 6.89
N ALA A 20 -8.31 15.64 6.06
CA ALA A 20 -9.42 14.69 6.13
C ALA A 20 -8.95 13.27 5.80
N SER A 21 -8.00 13.16 4.87
CA SER A 21 -7.40 11.91 4.45
C SER A 21 -6.42 11.33 5.45
N VAL A 22 -5.73 12.12 6.27
CA VAL A 22 -4.73 11.63 7.26
C VAL A 22 -5.28 11.59 8.69
N GLY A 23 -6.08 12.58 9.07
CA GLY A 23 -6.54 12.85 10.43
C GLY A 23 -5.71 13.95 11.09
N ALA A 24 -6.38 14.97 11.63
CA ALA A 24 -5.74 16.13 12.27
C ALA A 24 -4.73 15.73 13.36
N ALA A 25 -5.09 14.74 14.18
CA ALA A 25 -4.27 14.23 15.28
C ALA A 25 -2.82 13.89 14.90
N ILE A 26 -2.58 13.34 13.70
CA ILE A 26 -1.24 12.98 13.23
C ILE A 26 -0.40 14.23 13.00
N ILE A 27 -0.99 15.24 12.36
CA ILE A 27 -0.31 16.50 12.06
C ILE A 27 -0.08 17.29 13.34
N GLU A 28 -1.07 17.37 14.21
CA GLU A 28 -0.92 18.02 15.51
C GLU A 28 0.19 17.40 16.35
N ARG A 29 0.27 16.06 16.37
CA ARG A 29 1.34 15.34 17.07
C ARG A 29 2.71 15.67 16.47
N ALA A 30 2.82 15.70 15.14
CA ALA A 30 4.05 16.10 14.46
C ALA A 30 4.45 17.54 14.80
N VAL A 31 3.51 18.48 14.77
CA VAL A 31 3.74 19.89 15.14
C VAL A 31 4.21 20.01 16.59
N ARG A 32 3.55 19.32 17.54
CA ARG A 32 3.96 19.29 18.95
C ARG A 32 5.38 18.72 19.12
N GLN A 33 5.66 17.60 18.46
CA GLN A 33 6.99 16.99 18.49
C GLN A 33 8.07 17.94 17.96
N ARG A 34 7.82 18.58 16.82
CA ARG A 34 8.77 19.52 16.22
C ARG A 34 8.93 20.81 17.03
N THR A 35 7.86 21.33 17.63
CA THR A 35 7.91 22.47 18.56
C THR A 35 8.87 22.17 19.72
N THR A 36 8.75 20.98 20.34
CA THR A 36 9.64 20.56 21.43
C THR A 36 11.08 20.38 20.96
N LEU A 37 11.31 19.71 19.82
CA LEU A 37 12.66 19.43 19.30
C LEU A 37 13.40 20.69 18.85
N SER A 38 12.67 21.69 18.34
CA SER A 38 13.21 23.00 17.95
C SER A 38 13.33 23.97 19.12
N GLN A 39 12.94 23.57 20.33
CA GLN A 39 12.96 24.38 21.55
C GLN A 39 12.09 25.65 21.47
N ALA A 40 11.08 25.67 20.61
CA ALA A 40 10.10 26.75 20.57
C ALA A 40 9.15 26.66 21.77
N ALA A 41 8.80 27.79 22.37
CA ALA A 41 7.95 27.86 23.55
C ALA A 41 6.49 27.47 23.26
N HIS A 42 6.02 27.76 22.04
CA HIS A 42 4.67 27.44 21.60
C HIS A 42 4.55 27.38 20.06
N ALA A 43 3.39 26.95 19.57
CA ALA A 43 3.13 26.73 18.15
C ALA A 43 3.33 27.99 17.28
N ASP A 44 3.05 29.21 17.78
CA ASP A 44 3.28 30.46 17.02
C ASP A 44 4.76 30.74 16.78
N GLU A 45 5.62 30.51 17.76
CA GLU A 45 7.07 30.67 17.59
C GLU A 45 7.61 29.60 16.65
N TYR A 46 7.15 28.36 16.80
CA TYR A 46 7.49 27.27 15.88
C TYR A 46 7.08 27.58 14.43
N TRP A 47 5.91 28.21 14.24
CA TRP A 47 5.46 28.63 12.91
C TRP A 47 6.41 29.67 12.27
N GLN A 48 6.90 30.64 13.03
CA GLN A 48 7.86 31.62 12.53
C GLN A 48 9.17 30.95 12.09
N LEU A 49 9.68 30.00 12.88
CA LEU A 49 10.85 29.19 12.53
C LEU A 49 10.61 28.38 11.24
N LEU A 50 9.46 27.70 11.17
CA LEU A 50 9.07 26.89 10.01
C LEU A 50 9.05 27.72 8.73
N GLN A 51 8.50 28.94 8.77
CA GLN A 51 8.46 29.82 7.59
C GLN A 51 9.86 30.24 7.10
N GLY A 52 10.81 30.43 8.02
CA GLY A 52 12.17 30.87 7.71
C GLY A 52 13.18 29.77 7.40
N SER A 53 12.90 28.51 7.73
CA SER A 53 13.87 27.41 7.66
C SER A 53 13.40 26.26 6.77
N ARG A 54 14.10 26.04 5.64
CA ARG A 54 13.84 24.89 4.76
C ARG A 54 14.11 23.56 5.47
N ASP A 55 15.10 23.50 6.33
CA ASP A 55 15.44 22.29 7.08
C ASP A 55 14.31 21.93 8.05
N GLU A 56 13.71 22.93 8.71
CA GLU A 56 12.57 22.69 9.59
C GLU A 56 11.30 22.33 8.82
N GLN A 57 11.08 22.92 7.64
CA GLN A 57 10.01 22.52 6.73
C GLN A 57 10.13 21.04 6.34
N GLN A 58 11.33 20.61 5.96
CA GLN A 58 11.59 19.20 5.68
C GLN A 58 11.38 18.34 6.93
N ALA A 59 11.85 18.77 8.10
CA ALA A 59 11.70 18.01 9.33
C ALA A 59 10.23 17.82 9.75
N LEU A 60 9.36 18.82 9.50
CA LEU A 60 7.91 18.67 9.69
C LEU A 60 7.31 17.68 8.69
N ILE A 61 7.72 17.73 7.42
CA ILE A 61 7.32 16.74 6.40
C ILE A 61 7.71 15.33 6.86
N GLU A 62 8.96 15.12 7.29
CA GLU A 62 9.43 13.83 7.83
C GLU A 62 8.60 13.32 9.01
N ALA A 63 8.07 14.22 9.83
CA ALA A 63 7.27 13.87 11.00
C ALA A 63 5.83 13.43 10.67
N VAL A 64 5.31 13.80 9.48
CA VAL A 64 3.93 13.46 9.05
C VAL A 64 3.87 12.33 8.02
N ILE A 65 4.97 12.05 7.31
CA ILE A 65 5.00 10.94 6.36
C ILE A 65 4.94 9.59 7.09
N VAL A 66 4.37 8.59 6.41
CA VAL A 66 4.28 7.21 6.91
C VAL A 66 5.11 6.29 6.01
N PRO A 67 6.35 5.96 6.38
CA PRO A 67 7.27 5.23 5.50
C PRO A 67 7.03 3.70 5.50
N GLU A 68 5.79 3.23 5.62
CA GLU A 68 5.53 1.79 5.69
C GLU A 68 5.57 1.13 4.30
N THR A 69 6.54 0.24 4.14
CA THR A 69 6.76 -0.56 2.93
C THR A 69 7.41 -1.90 3.29
N TRP A 70 7.36 -2.86 2.37
CA TRP A 70 8.00 -4.16 2.51
C TRP A 70 8.23 -4.78 1.13
N PHE A 71 9.17 -5.73 1.05
CA PHE A 71 9.52 -6.38 -0.21
C PHE A 71 8.33 -7.15 -0.78
N PHE A 72 8.18 -7.07 -2.10
CA PHE A 72 7.16 -7.77 -2.88
C PHE A 72 5.72 -7.51 -2.39
N ARG A 73 5.47 -6.28 -1.92
CA ARG A 73 4.12 -5.80 -1.61
C ARG A 73 3.23 -5.87 -2.86
N TYR A 74 2.26 -6.77 -2.86
CA TYR A 74 1.44 -7.18 -4.02
C TYR A 74 2.26 -7.99 -5.05
N PRO A 75 2.60 -9.26 -4.76
CA PRO A 75 3.51 -10.08 -5.57
C PRO A 75 3.03 -10.26 -7.02
N GLU A 76 1.71 -10.30 -7.25
CA GLU A 76 1.11 -10.46 -8.58
C GLU A 76 1.47 -9.30 -9.52
N SER A 77 1.66 -8.09 -8.99
CA SER A 77 2.10 -6.94 -9.78
C SER A 77 3.53 -7.11 -10.31
N PHE A 78 4.43 -7.69 -9.51
CA PHE A 78 5.82 -7.94 -9.93
C PHE A 78 5.92 -9.09 -10.92
N ALA A 79 5.13 -10.16 -10.72
CA ALA A 79 5.01 -11.23 -11.71
C ALA A 79 4.47 -10.73 -13.06
N THR A 80 3.52 -9.78 -13.02
CA THR A 80 2.98 -9.11 -14.20
C THR A 80 4.03 -8.22 -14.87
N LEU A 81 4.76 -7.41 -14.09
CA LEU A 81 5.86 -6.60 -14.58
C LEU A 81 6.87 -7.44 -15.38
N GLY A 82 7.32 -8.58 -14.85
CA GLY A 82 8.29 -9.44 -15.53
C GLY A 82 7.81 -9.91 -16.91
N LYS A 83 6.52 -10.23 -17.06
CA LYS A 83 5.92 -10.61 -18.35
C LYS A 83 5.89 -9.43 -19.32
N LEU A 84 5.38 -8.29 -18.88
CA LEU A 84 5.24 -7.09 -19.70
C LEU A 84 6.60 -6.52 -20.12
N ALA A 85 7.60 -6.56 -19.24
CA ALA A 85 8.94 -6.08 -19.51
C ALA A 85 9.62 -6.89 -20.63
N ARG A 86 9.48 -8.22 -20.63
CA ARG A 86 9.99 -9.05 -21.73
C ARG A 86 9.31 -8.73 -23.06
N GLN A 87 8.00 -8.56 -23.06
CA GLN A 87 7.26 -8.16 -24.26
C GLN A 87 7.75 -6.79 -24.77
N ARG A 88 7.85 -5.80 -23.88
CA ARG A 88 8.29 -4.45 -24.24
C ARG A 88 9.72 -4.41 -24.79
N LEU A 89 10.63 -5.20 -24.23
CA LEU A 89 12.00 -5.34 -24.77
C LEU A 89 12.02 -5.92 -26.18
N ALA A 90 11.17 -6.90 -26.47
CA ALA A 90 11.04 -7.47 -27.80
C ALA A 90 10.49 -6.44 -28.80
N GLU A 91 9.46 -5.68 -28.42
CA GLU A 91 8.91 -4.58 -29.24
C GLU A 91 9.97 -3.51 -29.56
N LEU A 92 10.86 -3.23 -28.60
CA LEU A 92 11.96 -2.29 -28.76
C LEU A 92 13.18 -2.89 -29.48
N ASN A 93 13.11 -4.14 -29.94
CA ASN A 93 14.22 -4.89 -30.54
C ASN A 93 15.51 -4.85 -29.70
N ASN A 94 15.40 -4.76 -28.37
CA ASN A 94 16.51 -4.56 -27.43
C ASN A 94 17.41 -3.33 -27.73
N MET A 95 16.90 -2.32 -28.46
CA MET A 95 17.68 -1.14 -28.85
C MET A 95 18.05 -0.21 -27.70
N ARG A 96 17.28 -0.25 -26.60
CA ARG A 96 17.56 0.50 -25.38
C ARG A 96 17.11 -0.27 -24.14
N ALA A 97 17.65 0.13 -22.99
CA ALA A 97 17.18 -0.33 -21.70
C ALA A 97 15.75 0.16 -21.40
N LEU A 98 14.97 -0.67 -20.72
CA LEU A 98 13.70 -0.27 -20.12
C LEU A 98 13.93 0.71 -19.00
N ARG A 99 13.03 1.68 -18.89
CA ARG A 99 13.03 2.66 -17.81
C ARG A 99 11.86 2.41 -16.89
N ILE A 100 12.13 2.20 -15.62
CA ILE A 100 11.12 1.98 -14.60
C ILE A 100 11.23 3.07 -13.53
N LEU A 101 10.11 3.65 -13.12
CA LEU A 101 10.04 4.61 -12.01
C LEU A 101 9.23 4.02 -10.86
N SER A 102 9.71 4.17 -9.62
CA SER A 102 8.93 3.94 -8.40
C SER A 102 8.91 5.24 -7.59
N LEU A 103 7.71 5.80 -7.43
CA LEU A 103 7.44 7.08 -6.79
C LEU A 103 6.07 7.02 -6.10
N PRO A 104 5.98 7.08 -4.76
CA PRO A 104 7.08 7.21 -3.80
C PRO A 104 7.77 5.86 -3.58
N CYS A 105 9.08 5.88 -3.31
CA CYS A 105 9.87 4.67 -3.10
C CYS A 105 10.08 4.30 -1.62
N SER A 106 9.73 5.19 -0.68
CA SER A 106 9.96 5.06 0.76
C SER A 106 11.41 4.61 1.04
N THR A 107 11.59 3.57 1.86
CA THR A 107 12.89 3.03 2.25
C THR A 107 13.51 2.06 1.23
N GLY A 108 12.97 1.96 0.01
CA GLY A 108 13.61 1.30 -1.12
C GLY A 108 13.17 -0.13 -1.40
N GLU A 109 12.31 -0.73 -0.57
CA GLU A 109 11.83 -2.10 -0.76
C GLU A 109 11.14 -2.29 -2.13
N GLU A 110 10.34 -1.33 -2.60
CA GLU A 110 9.65 -1.43 -3.89
C GLU A 110 10.62 -1.38 -5.09
N PRO A 111 11.50 -0.37 -5.26
CA PRO A 111 12.49 -0.36 -6.34
C PRO A 111 13.38 -1.61 -6.38
N TYR A 112 13.77 -2.13 -5.22
CA TYR A 112 14.56 -3.36 -5.16
C TYR A 112 13.73 -4.59 -5.53
N SER A 113 12.46 -4.69 -5.13
CA SER A 113 11.56 -5.75 -5.61
C SER A 113 11.32 -5.68 -7.11
N ILE A 114 11.23 -4.48 -7.70
CA ILE A 114 11.18 -4.28 -9.15
C ILE A 114 12.44 -4.88 -9.79
N ALA A 115 13.62 -4.47 -9.33
CA ALA A 115 14.89 -4.95 -9.88
C ALA A 115 15.04 -6.47 -9.77
N MET A 116 14.76 -7.05 -8.60
CA MET A 116 14.79 -8.50 -8.38
C MET A 116 13.81 -9.23 -9.30
N ALA A 117 12.57 -8.75 -9.42
CA ALA A 117 11.56 -9.36 -10.27
C ALA A 117 11.96 -9.37 -11.76
N LEU A 118 12.61 -8.31 -12.24
CA LEU A 118 13.09 -8.24 -13.62
C LEU A 118 14.27 -9.19 -13.86
N LEU A 119 15.19 -9.30 -12.90
CA LEU A 119 16.31 -10.24 -12.96
C LEU A 119 15.81 -11.69 -12.93
N ASP A 120 14.89 -12.02 -12.02
CA ASP A 120 14.24 -13.32 -11.93
C ASP A 120 13.41 -13.66 -13.19
N ALA A 121 12.89 -12.64 -13.87
CA ALA A 121 12.21 -12.79 -15.16
C ALA A 121 13.18 -13.02 -16.33
N GLY A 122 14.50 -13.03 -16.09
CA GLY A 122 15.54 -13.32 -17.08
C GLY A 122 16.07 -12.10 -17.83
N LEU A 123 15.72 -10.88 -17.41
CA LEU A 123 16.31 -9.67 -18.01
C LEU A 123 17.76 -9.53 -17.56
N LYS A 124 18.63 -9.15 -18.49
CA LYS A 124 20.04 -8.85 -18.23
C LYS A 124 20.18 -7.46 -17.60
N PRO A 125 21.20 -7.21 -16.75
CA PRO A 125 21.41 -5.93 -16.08
C PRO A 125 21.43 -4.68 -16.99
N HIS A 126 21.93 -4.79 -18.22
CA HIS A 126 21.97 -3.67 -19.16
C HIS A 126 20.63 -3.39 -19.85
N GLN A 127 19.63 -4.26 -19.70
CA GLN A 127 18.34 -4.15 -20.36
C GLN A 127 17.32 -3.32 -19.56
N PHE A 128 17.63 -2.88 -18.34
CA PHE A 128 16.71 -2.04 -17.57
C PHE A 128 17.44 -1.16 -16.54
N LYS A 129 16.78 -0.07 -16.13
CA LYS A 129 17.13 0.72 -14.95
C LYS A 129 15.89 1.15 -14.20
N VAL A 130 15.99 1.14 -12.87
CA VAL A 130 14.92 1.55 -11.96
C VAL A 130 15.33 2.87 -11.31
N ASP A 131 14.49 3.88 -11.42
CA ASP A 131 14.62 5.13 -10.70
C ASP A 131 13.66 5.08 -9.49
N GLY A 132 14.21 5.13 -8.28
CA GLY A 132 13.46 5.23 -7.03
C GLY A 132 13.48 6.67 -6.54
N MET A 133 12.30 7.24 -6.30
CA MET A 133 12.15 8.62 -5.87
C MET A 133 11.20 8.75 -4.68
N ASP A 134 11.57 9.56 -3.70
CA ASP A 134 10.73 9.89 -2.56
C ASP A 134 10.92 11.36 -2.14
N ILE A 135 9.93 11.91 -1.45
CA ILE A 135 10.01 13.24 -0.88
C ILE A 135 10.90 13.29 0.37
N SER A 136 11.17 12.14 0.99
CA SER A 136 11.96 12.00 2.21
C SER A 136 13.43 11.68 1.91
N PRO A 137 14.38 12.62 2.11
CA PRO A 137 15.80 12.32 2.03
C PRO A 137 16.21 11.20 2.99
N LEU A 138 15.60 11.14 4.20
CA LEU A 138 15.89 10.11 5.19
C LEU A 138 15.52 8.70 4.70
N SER A 139 14.39 8.58 3.98
CA SER A 139 13.95 7.31 3.41
C SER A 139 14.82 6.91 2.22
N VAL A 140 15.17 7.88 1.35
CA VAL A 140 16.11 7.65 0.24
C VAL A 140 17.49 7.22 0.75
N ASP A 141 18.00 7.80 1.83
CA ASP A 141 19.28 7.40 2.42
C ASP A 141 19.23 6.01 3.07
N LYS A 142 18.08 5.61 3.64
CA LYS A 142 17.85 4.22 4.07
C LYS A 142 17.89 3.28 2.86
N ALA A 143 17.24 3.66 1.77
CA ALA A 143 17.21 2.88 0.53
C ALA A 143 18.61 2.68 -0.09
N ARG A 144 19.43 3.74 -0.11
CA ARG A 144 20.83 3.68 -0.55
C ARG A 144 21.70 2.74 0.28
N ARG A 145 21.49 2.71 1.60
CA ARG A 145 22.19 1.80 2.52
C ARG A 145 21.83 0.34 2.28
N ALA A 146 20.60 0.07 1.85
CA ALA A 146 20.12 -1.23 1.41
C ALA A 146 20.24 -2.36 2.46
N VAL A 147 20.11 -2.01 3.75
CA VAL A 147 20.09 -2.96 4.87
C VAL A 147 18.70 -2.97 5.49
N TYR A 148 18.12 -4.16 5.58
CA TYR A 148 16.71 -4.33 5.96
C TYR A 148 16.55 -5.32 7.10
N GLY A 149 15.76 -4.91 8.09
CA GLY A 149 15.39 -5.75 9.24
C GLY A 149 14.17 -6.62 8.97
N LYS A 150 13.74 -7.38 9.98
CA LYS A 150 12.64 -8.35 9.89
C LYS A 150 11.33 -7.74 9.36
N ASN A 151 11.04 -6.48 9.68
CA ASN A 151 9.77 -5.84 9.31
C ASN A 151 9.59 -5.59 7.80
N SER A 152 10.69 -5.55 7.05
CA SER A 152 10.68 -5.42 5.58
C SER A 152 10.39 -6.74 4.87
N PHE A 153 10.43 -7.87 5.59
CA PHE A 153 10.17 -9.21 5.07
C PHE A 153 8.85 -9.74 5.64
N ARG A 154 7.77 -9.62 4.86
CA ARG A 154 6.42 -10.05 5.28
C ARG A 154 5.92 -11.18 4.41
N GLY A 155 5.08 -12.03 4.99
CA GLY A 155 4.50 -13.19 4.30
C GLY A 155 5.38 -14.44 4.35
N GLN A 156 4.95 -15.47 3.62
CA GLN A 156 5.60 -16.80 3.64
C GLN A 156 6.59 -17.00 2.49
N ASP A 157 6.43 -16.26 1.38
CA ASP A 157 7.32 -16.37 0.23
C ASP A 157 8.52 -15.44 0.38
N LEU A 158 9.58 -15.95 1.01
CA LEU A 158 10.83 -15.24 1.24
C LEU A 158 11.98 -15.82 0.42
N GLN A 159 11.71 -16.64 -0.59
CA GLN A 159 12.76 -17.29 -1.39
C GLN A 159 13.63 -16.27 -2.15
N PHE A 160 13.06 -15.10 -2.49
CA PHE A 160 13.81 -13.99 -3.08
C PHE A 160 14.92 -13.49 -2.16
N ARG A 161 14.75 -13.59 -0.83
CA ARG A 161 15.75 -13.16 0.15
C ARG A 161 17.02 -13.98 0.00
N ASP A 162 16.87 -15.29 -0.10
CA ASP A 162 17.99 -16.23 -0.18
C ASP A 162 18.77 -16.08 -1.52
N ARG A 163 18.12 -15.54 -2.57
CA ARG A 163 18.76 -15.25 -3.88
C ARG A 163 19.42 -13.88 -3.95
N HIS A 164 18.78 -12.86 -3.37
CA HIS A 164 19.11 -11.45 -3.64
C HIS A 164 19.69 -10.69 -2.44
N PHE A 165 19.93 -11.36 -1.31
CA PHE A 165 20.48 -10.72 -0.12
C PHE A 165 21.68 -11.47 0.45
N LEU A 166 22.49 -10.73 1.20
CA LEU A 166 23.53 -11.24 2.08
C LEU A 166 23.09 -11.06 3.54
N PRO A 167 23.29 -12.07 4.41
CA PRO A 167 23.06 -11.90 5.83
C PRO A 167 24.04 -10.87 6.42
N GLU A 168 23.57 -10.05 7.36
CA GLU A 168 24.37 -9.08 8.10
C GLU A 168 23.99 -9.11 9.59
N GLN A 169 24.79 -8.50 10.47
CA GLN A 169 24.59 -8.59 11.93
C GLN A 169 23.15 -8.25 12.38
N ASP A 170 22.57 -7.18 11.83
CA ASP A 170 21.25 -6.67 12.20
C ASP A 170 20.23 -6.70 11.05
N GLY A 171 20.38 -7.64 10.11
CA GLY A 171 19.41 -7.78 9.03
C GLY A 171 19.97 -8.46 7.79
N HIS A 172 19.49 -7.99 6.64
CA HIS A 172 19.89 -8.50 5.34
C HIS A 172 20.24 -7.32 4.43
N ARG A 173 21.40 -7.40 3.79
CA ARG A 173 21.85 -6.42 2.80
C ARG A 173 21.47 -6.88 1.41
N VAL A 174 20.90 -6.00 0.59
CA VAL A 174 20.62 -6.30 -0.82
C VAL A 174 21.93 -6.54 -1.57
N ASN A 175 22.00 -7.59 -2.39
CA ASN A 175 23.17 -7.91 -3.21
C ASN A 175 23.52 -6.79 -4.18
N GLU A 176 24.82 -6.61 -4.44
CA GLU A 176 25.34 -5.51 -5.27
C GLU A 176 24.76 -5.47 -6.68
N TYR A 177 24.62 -6.63 -7.34
CA TYR A 177 24.08 -6.70 -8.70
C TYR A 177 22.63 -6.18 -8.82
N VAL A 178 21.86 -6.24 -7.73
CA VAL A 178 20.52 -5.65 -7.65
C VAL A 178 20.62 -4.16 -7.36
N ARG A 179 21.53 -3.75 -6.45
CA ARG A 179 21.77 -2.35 -6.08
C ARG A 179 22.16 -1.49 -7.28
N GLU A 180 23.01 -2.02 -8.15
CA GLU A 180 23.47 -1.35 -9.38
C GLU A 180 22.34 -1.09 -10.39
N GLN A 181 21.15 -1.70 -10.22
CA GLN A 181 20.00 -1.46 -11.10
C GLN A 181 19.15 -0.27 -10.67
N VAL A 182 19.35 0.24 -9.45
CA VAL A 182 18.49 1.28 -8.87
C VAL A 182 19.25 2.59 -8.69
N ARG A 183 18.67 3.69 -9.19
CA ARG A 183 19.14 5.05 -8.96
C ARG A 183 18.18 5.78 -8.04
N TRP A 184 18.73 6.65 -7.19
CA TRP A 184 18.01 7.27 -6.08
C TRP A 184 17.92 8.77 -6.22
N GLN A 185 16.71 9.31 -6.16
CA GLN A 185 16.45 10.75 -6.24
C GLN A 185 15.52 11.20 -5.12
N VAL A 186 15.73 12.42 -4.62
CA VAL A 186 14.75 13.09 -3.77
C VAL A 186 13.90 13.96 -4.68
N GLY A 187 12.58 13.85 -4.57
CA GLY A 187 11.67 14.61 -5.43
C GLY A 187 10.25 14.64 -4.92
N ASN A 188 9.54 15.70 -5.25
CA ASN A 188 8.14 15.89 -4.90
C ASN A 188 7.27 15.70 -6.14
N VAL A 189 6.29 14.80 -6.06
CA VAL A 189 5.35 14.53 -7.16
C VAL A 189 4.55 15.77 -7.61
N LEU A 190 4.39 16.74 -6.72
CA LEU A 190 3.70 18.00 -7.01
C LEU A 190 4.59 19.08 -7.63
N ASP A 191 5.91 18.86 -7.70
CA ASP A 191 6.80 19.79 -8.38
C ASP A 191 6.49 19.79 -9.90
N PRO A 192 6.06 20.93 -10.49
CA PRO A 192 5.73 20.99 -11.90
C PRO A 192 6.93 20.68 -12.82
N THR A 193 8.15 20.82 -12.31
CA THR A 193 9.40 20.56 -13.05
C THR A 193 9.91 19.13 -12.87
N LEU A 194 9.23 18.30 -12.07
CA LEU A 194 9.66 16.94 -11.75
C LEU A 194 9.93 16.14 -13.03
N LEU A 195 11.20 15.75 -13.22
CA LEU A 195 11.65 14.95 -14.35
C LEU A 195 11.17 15.52 -15.70
N ALA A 196 11.03 16.86 -15.82
CA ALA A 196 10.50 17.51 -17.02
C ALA A 196 11.39 17.31 -18.25
N SER A 197 12.71 17.18 -18.05
CA SER A 197 13.70 16.93 -19.11
C SER A 197 13.99 15.45 -19.34
N GLU A 198 13.37 14.55 -18.59
CA GLU A 198 13.59 13.12 -18.70
C GLU A 198 12.60 12.49 -19.68
N PRO A 199 13.06 11.59 -20.58
CA PRO A 199 12.13 10.81 -21.39
C PRO A 199 11.16 9.98 -20.53
N ALA A 200 9.97 9.70 -21.05
CA ALA A 200 8.97 8.93 -20.33
C ALA A 200 9.44 7.49 -20.01
N PHE A 201 8.87 6.92 -18.97
CA PHE A 201 9.16 5.59 -18.43
C PHE A 201 8.26 4.53 -19.04
N ASP A 202 8.80 3.35 -19.31
CA ASP A 202 8.04 2.20 -19.81
C ASP A 202 7.08 1.67 -18.73
N PHE A 203 7.52 1.70 -17.47
CA PHE A 203 6.73 1.28 -16.32
C PHE A 203 6.85 2.31 -15.20
N VAL A 204 5.72 2.68 -14.60
CA VAL A 204 5.68 3.59 -13.44
C VAL A 204 4.93 2.90 -12.32
N PHE A 205 5.48 2.94 -11.11
CA PHE A 205 4.85 2.47 -9.88
C PHE A 205 4.56 3.70 -9.02
N CYS A 206 3.29 3.90 -8.70
CA CYS A 206 2.85 4.91 -7.74
C CYS A 206 1.76 4.29 -6.87
N ARG A 207 2.19 3.68 -5.77
CA ARG A 207 1.33 2.90 -4.89
C ARG A 207 1.26 3.54 -3.52
N ASN A 208 0.07 3.49 -2.93
CA ASN A 208 -0.15 3.89 -1.54
C ASN A 208 0.23 5.36 -1.27
N LEU A 209 0.08 6.23 -2.27
CA LEU A 209 0.35 7.67 -2.15
C LEU A 209 -0.92 8.50 -2.33
N LEU A 210 -1.70 8.20 -3.36
CA LEU A 210 -2.87 9.02 -3.74
C LEU A 210 -3.95 9.00 -2.65
N ILE A 211 -3.92 7.99 -1.77
CA ILE A 211 -4.82 7.87 -0.62
C ILE A 211 -4.67 9.01 0.41
N TYR A 212 -3.57 9.76 0.37
CA TYR A 212 -3.29 10.86 1.29
C TYR A 212 -3.69 12.24 0.75
N PHE A 213 -4.20 12.29 -0.49
CA PHE A 213 -4.47 13.51 -1.23
C PHE A 213 -5.97 13.74 -1.42
N ASP A 214 -6.37 15.01 -1.46
CA ASP A 214 -7.73 15.39 -1.86
C ASP A 214 -7.95 15.22 -3.38
N GLN A 215 -9.20 15.30 -3.83
CA GLN A 215 -9.53 15.05 -5.24
C GLN A 215 -8.81 16.00 -6.23
N PRO A 216 -8.71 17.32 -5.98
CA PRO A 216 -7.91 18.21 -6.83
C PRO A 216 -6.44 17.76 -6.94
N THR A 217 -5.80 17.47 -5.81
CA THR A 217 -4.39 17.05 -5.77
C THR A 217 -4.19 15.69 -6.45
N GLN A 218 -5.11 14.74 -6.24
CA GLN A 218 -5.12 13.46 -6.94
C GLN A 218 -5.14 13.62 -8.47
N LYS A 219 -5.97 14.55 -8.99
CA LYS A 219 -6.03 14.84 -10.44
C LYS A 219 -4.72 15.45 -10.95
N GLN A 220 -4.14 16.39 -10.21
CA GLN A 220 -2.85 16.98 -10.55
C GLN A 220 -1.74 15.92 -10.62
N VAL A 221 -1.62 15.10 -9.57
CA VAL A 221 -0.63 14.02 -9.52
C VAL A 221 -0.86 13.01 -10.64
N PHE A 222 -2.12 12.69 -10.94
CA PHE A 222 -2.44 11.80 -12.04
C PHE A 222 -1.94 12.33 -13.40
N GLU A 223 -2.09 13.62 -13.70
CA GLU A 223 -1.55 14.19 -14.94
C GLU A 223 -0.02 14.15 -14.99
N VAL A 224 0.65 14.31 -13.84
CA VAL A 224 2.11 14.09 -13.73
C VAL A 224 2.46 12.63 -14.02
N LEU A 225 1.82 11.67 -13.36
CA LEU A 225 2.06 10.24 -13.59
C LEU A 225 1.79 9.83 -15.03
N LYS A 226 0.73 10.38 -15.62
CA LYS A 226 0.43 10.23 -17.03
C LYS A 226 1.63 10.73 -17.83
N ARG A 227 2.02 12.01 -17.74
CA ARG A 227 3.18 12.58 -18.46
C ARG A 227 4.45 11.73 -18.33
N LEU A 228 4.74 11.22 -17.14
CA LEU A 228 5.93 10.39 -16.87
C LEU A 228 5.82 8.98 -17.45
N THR A 229 4.62 8.46 -17.69
CA THR A 229 4.42 7.13 -18.29
C THR A 229 4.37 7.25 -19.81
N HIS A 230 5.17 6.42 -20.48
CA HIS A 230 5.17 6.30 -21.94
C HIS A 230 3.75 6.00 -22.45
N VAL A 231 3.42 6.37 -23.70
CA VAL A 231 2.07 6.17 -24.24
C VAL A 231 1.64 4.70 -24.26
N ASP A 232 2.55 3.79 -24.62
CA ASP A 232 2.40 2.33 -24.50
C ASP A 232 2.87 1.76 -23.14
N GLY A 233 3.22 2.65 -22.20
CA GLY A 233 3.69 2.26 -20.88
C GLY A 233 2.57 1.81 -19.96
N VAL A 234 2.96 1.22 -18.83
CA VAL A 234 2.02 0.70 -17.84
C VAL A 234 2.27 1.32 -16.48
N LEU A 235 1.17 1.79 -15.86
CA LEU A 235 1.15 2.36 -14.52
C LEU A 235 0.62 1.32 -13.52
N PHE A 236 1.43 1.01 -12.51
CA PHE A 236 1.08 0.15 -11.39
C PHE A 236 0.70 0.99 -10.18
N ILE A 237 -0.48 0.75 -9.62
CA ILE A 237 -1.00 1.51 -8.48
C ILE A 237 -1.42 0.60 -7.33
N GLY A 238 -1.66 1.19 -6.16
CA GLY A 238 -2.14 0.47 -5.00
C GLY A 238 -3.60 0.01 -5.14
N PRO A 239 -4.02 -1.06 -4.43
CA PRO A 239 -5.39 -1.57 -4.49
C PRO A 239 -6.47 -0.53 -4.17
N ALA A 240 -6.18 0.40 -3.26
CA ALA A 240 -7.09 1.47 -2.86
C ALA A 240 -7.26 2.56 -3.95
N GLU A 241 -6.37 2.61 -4.93
CA GLU A 241 -6.27 3.70 -5.90
C GLU A 241 -6.92 3.30 -7.24
N GLY A 242 -7.30 2.02 -7.40
CA GLY A 242 -7.83 1.45 -8.66
C GLY A 242 -9.03 2.18 -9.24
N SER A 243 -10.01 2.49 -8.39
CA SER A 243 -11.23 3.17 -8.80
C SER A 243 -11.01 4.64 -9.19
N LEU A 244 -9.94 5.27 -8.71
CA LEU A 244 -9.58 6.63 -9.09
C LEU A 244 -9.10 6.66 -10.54
N LEU A 245 -8.19 5.78 -10.93
CA LEU A 245 -7.61 5.74 -12.28
C LEU A 245 -8.65 5.45 -13.37
N GLY A 246 -9.60 4.55 -13.08
CA GLY A 246 -10.70 4.25 -14.00
C GLY A 246 -11.53 5.50 -14.34
N ARG A 247 -11.77 6.39 -13.36
CA ARG A 247 -12.49 7.65 -13.58
C ARG A 247 -11.67 8.69 -14.33
N LEU A 248 -10.33 8.58 -14.32
CA LEU A 248 -9.40 9.49 -14.98
C LEU A 248 -8.96 8.98 -16.37
N GLY A 249 -9.68 8.00 -16.92
CA GLY A 249 -9.52 7.56 -18.31
C GLY A 249 -8.46 6.48 -18.53
N MET A 250 -7.87 5.93 -17.47
CA MET A 250 -7.01 4.74 -17.59
C MET A 250 -7.85 3.47 -17.59
N ARG A 251 -7.37 2.44 -18.29
CA ARG A 251 -8.02 1.13 -18.32
C ARG A 251 -7.12 0.09 -17.66
N SER A 252 -7.74 -0.79 -16.87
CA SER A 252 -7.05 -1.96 -16.34
C SER A 252 -6.66 -2.88 -17.49
N ILE A 253 -5.45 -3.45 -17.45
CA ILE A 253 -4.99 -4.40 -18.47
C ILE A 253 -5.61 -5.80 -18.31
N GLY A 254 -6.56 -5.97 -17.39
CA GLY A 254 -7.32 -7.21 -17.22
C GLY A 254 -6.61 -8.32 -16.45
N ILE A 255 -5.38 -8.11 -15.98
CA ILE A 255 -4.65 -9.12 -15.19
C ILE A 255 -5.07 -9.03 -13.71
N PRO A 256 -5.69 -10.08 -13.14
CA PRO A 256 -6.17 -10.05 -11.76
C PRO A 256 -5.06 -9.69 -10.76
N GLN A 257 -5.39 -8.84 -9.79
CA GLN A 257 -4.51 -8.44 -8.67
C GLN A 257 -3.19 -7.75 -9.05
N SER A 258 -2.94 -7.52 -10.34
CA SER A 258 -1.75 -6.78 -10.81
C SER A 258 -1.83 -5.28 -10.55
N PHE A 259 -3.05 -4.72 -10.51
CA PHE A 259 -3.33 -3.28 -10.43
C PHE A 259 -2.55 -2.47 -11.47
N ALA A 260 -2.41 -3.04 -12.67
CA ALA A 260 -1.72 -2.46 -13.80
C ALA A 260 -2.71 -1.82 -14.78
N PHE A 261 -2.38 -0.60 -15.22
CA PHE A 261 -3.23 0.25 -16.04
C PHE A 261 -2.48 0.82 -17.22
N SER A 262 -3.14 0.94 -18.37
CA SER A 262 -2.61 1.55 -19.59
C SER A 262 -3.54 2.66 -20.09
N ARG A 263 -2.98 3.54 -20.94
CA ARG A 263 -3.76 4.58 -21.64
C ARG A 263 -4.57 4.01 -22.81
N HIS A 264 -4.07 2.95 -23.42
CA HIS A 264 -4.69 2.25 -24.53
C HIS A 264 -4.99 0.81 -24.12
N SER A 265 -6.21 0.37 -24.35
CA SER A 265 -6.47 -1.05 -24.54
C SER A 265 -7.44 -1.19 -25.72
N GLU A 266 -6.89 -1.28 -26.94
CA GLU A 266 -7.46 -2.26 -27.86
C GLU A 266 -7.33 -3.62 -27.13
N PRO A 267 -8.41 -4.41 -27.02
CA PRO A 267 -8.28 -5.74 -26.44
C PRO A 267 -7.28 -6.53 -27.27
N HIS A 268 -6.20 -7.03 -26.65
CA HIS A 268 -5.46 -8.12 -27.27
C HIS A 268 -6.47 -9.25 -27.48
N PRO A 269 -6.68 -9.74 -28.71
CA PRO A 269 -7.59 -10.85 -28.93
C PRO A 269 -7.09 -12.02 -28.09
N GLU A 270 -7.92 -12.48 -27.15
CA GLU A 270 -7.70 -13.81 -26.58
C GLU A 270 -7.54 -14.79 -27.74
N PRO A 271 -6.54 -15.69 -27.71
CA PRO A 271 -6.53 -16.78 -28.66
C PRO A 271 -7.85 -17.53 -28.51
N LEU A 272 -8.64 -17.54 -29.59
CA LEU A 272 -9.94 -18.21 -29.65
C LEU A 272 -9.78 -19.63 -29.05
N PRO A 273 -10.62 -20.01 -28.07
CA PRO A 273 -10.58 -21.36 -27.55
C PRO A 273 -10.87 -22.33 -28.69
N THR A 274 -9.88 -23.15 -29.04
CA THR A 274 -10.08 -24.26 -29.99
C THR A 274 -11.21 -25.14 -29.45
N PRO A 275 -12.29 -25.37 -30.21
CA PRO A 275 -13.40 -26.18 -29.75
C PRO A 275 -12.90 -27.61 -29.49
N LYS A 276 -13.00 -28.06 -28.24
CA LYS A 276 -12.80 -29.47 -27.89
C LYS A 276 -13.96 -30.28 -28.50
N PRO A 277 -13.72 -31.46 -29.09
CA PRO A 277 -14.79 -32.28 -29.65
C PRO A 277 -15.78 -32.67 -28.54
N VAL A 278 -17.06 -32.40 -28.78
CA VAL A 278 -18.16 -32.81 -27.90
C VAL A 278 -18.33 -34.32 -28.03
N ALA A 279 -18.15 -35.04 -26.92
CA ALA A 279 -18.45 -36.47 -26.86
C ALA A 279 -19.97 -36.70 -26.90
N VAL A 280 -20.40 -37.67 -27.70
CA VAL A 280 -21.79 -38.10 -27.90
C VAL A 280 -22.34 -38.74 -26.61
N PRO A 281 -23.64 -38.56 -26.26
CA PRO A 281 -24.19 -39.12 -25.03
C PRO A 281 -24.43 -40.63 -25.19
N VAL A 282 -23.90 -41.43 -24.25
CA VAL A 282 -24.31 -42.83 -24.06
C VAL A 282 -25.36 -42.88 -22.96
N SER A 283 -26.46 -43.59 -23.23
CA SER A 283 -27.62 -43.80 -22.36
C SER A 283 -27.26 -44.54 -21.07
N GLN A 284 -27.75 -44.05 -19.92
CA GLN A 284 -27.62 -44.71 -18.61
C GLN A 284 -28.89 -45.51 -18.25
N PRO A 285 -28.78 -46.70 -17.62
CA PRO A 285 -29.89 -47.34 -16.93
C PRO A 285 -30.13 -46.75 -15.52
N LEU A 286 -31.38 -46.89 -15.06
CA LEU A 286 -31.96 -46.32 -13.85
C LEU A 286 -31.32 -46.78 -12.51
N ARG A 287 -31.43 -45.87 -11.53
CA ARG A 287 -30.87 -45.83 -10.17
C ARG A 287 -31.22 -46.99 -9.24
N SER A 288 -30.40 -47.15 -8.20
CA SER A 288 -30.85 -47.34 -6.80
C SER A 288 -30.00 -46.49 -5.82
N ALA A 289 -30.61 -46.12 -4.68
CA ALA A 289 -30.17 -45.08 -3.73
C ALA A 289 -29.24 -45.61 -2.59
N PRO A 290 -28.62 -44.73 -1.76
CA PRO A 290 -27.34 -45.00 -1.07
C PRO A 290 -27.45 -45.29 0.45
N PRO A 291 -26.32 -45.60 1.12
CA PRO A 291 -26.11 -45.23 2.53
C PRO A 291 -24.90 -44.31 2.77
N ALA A 292 -24.89 -43.72 3.97
CA ALA A 292 -24.16 -42.54 4.44
C ALA A 292 -22.64 -42.72 4.72
N PRO A 293 -21.87 -41.62 4.92
CA PRO A 293 -20.41 -41.65 4.89
C PRO A 293 -19.75 -41.81 6.27
N VAL A 294 -18.54 -42.38 6.28
CA VAL A 294 -17.64 -42.40 7.46
C VAL A 294 -16.35 -41.65 7.14
N ARG A 295 -15.95 -40.81 8.10
CA ARG A 295 -14.78 -39.92 8.15
C ARG A 295 -13.45 -40.67 8.16
N ASN A 296 -12.45 -40.07 7.51
CA ASN A 296 -11.04 -40.39 7.74
C ASN A 296 -10.42 -39.46 8.80
N ARG A 297 -9.52 -40.05 9.60
CA ARG A 297 -8.61 -39.41 10.56
C ARG A 297 -7.16 -39.47 10.05
N PRO A 298 -6.24 -38.70 10.67
CA PRO A 298 -4.99 -38.23 10.09
C PRO A 298 -3.72 -38.87 10.68
N PHE A 299 -2.60 -38.59 10.03
CA PHE A 299 -1.21 -38.55 10.54
C PHE A 299 -0.59 -37.26 9.99
N ALA A 300 0.35 -36.53 10.59
CA ALA A 300 0.82 -36.28 11.94
C ALA A 300 1.69 -35.00 11.84
N ALA A 301 1.90 -34.30 12.95
CA ALA A 301 2.53 -32.98 13.06
C ALA A 301 4.04 -33.03 13.35
N VAL A 302 4.75 -31.92 13.08
CA VAL A 302 5.89 -31.40 13.89
C VAL A 302 5.85 -29.86 13.80
N THR A 303 5.26 -29.15 14.77
CA THR A 303 5.85 -28.46 15.96
C THR A 303 6.65 -27.19 15.65
N ALA A 304 6.08 -26.04 16.03
CA ALA A 304 6.74 -24.74 16.12
C ALA A 304 7.03 -24.42 17.61
N LEU A 305 8.18 -23.80 17.88
CA LEU A 305 8.55 -23.20 19.17
C LEU A 305 8.40 -21.67 19.11
N PRO A 306 8.22 -21.00 20.27
CA PRO A 306 7.42 -19.78 20.41
C PRO A 306 8.26 -18.52 20.21
N VAL A 307 7.63 -17.47 19.67
CA VAL A 307 8.20 -16.11 19.70
C VAL A 307 7.29 -15.22 20.52
N THR A 308 7.93 -14.69 21.56
CA THR A 308 7.45 -13.88 22.67
C THR A 308 6.72 -12.61 22.24
N LYS A 309 5.55 -12.38 22.83
CA LYS A 309 4.83 -11.09 22.84
C LYS A 309 5.75 -10.00 23.38
N LYS A 310 5.98 -8.95 22.58
CA LYS A 310 6.50 -7.68 23.06
C LYS A 310 5.42 -7.06 23.94
N THR A 311 5.78 -6.72 25.18
CA THR A 311 4.90 -6.17 26.21
C THR A 311 4.16 -4.94 25.71
N ALA A 312 2.83 -5.02 25.73
CA ALA A 312 1.95 -3.88 25.54
C ALA A 312 2.19 -2.84 26.64
N ASN A 313 2.23 -1.57 26.27
CA ASN A 313 2.15 -0.49 27.25
C ASN A 313 0.76 -0.59 27.91
N PRO A 314 0.65 -0.80 29.24
CA PRO A 314 -0.65 -1.08 29.88
C PRO A 314 -1.66 0.06 29.69
N ASP A 315 -1.17 1.28 29.52
CA ASP A 315 -1.99 2.48 29.26
C ASP A 315 -2.69 2.42 27.88
N ALA A 316 -1.96 2.03 26.82
CA ALA A 316 -2.51 1.93 25.47
C ALA A 316 -3.61 0.85 25.36
N ALA A 317 -3.44 -0.28 26.04
CA ALA A 317 -4.44 -1.34 26.06
C ALA A 317 -5.73 -0.90 26.77
N THR A 318 -5.62 -0.14 27.86
CA THR A 318 -6.78 0.42 28.58
C THR A 318 -7.52 1.44 27.74
N LEU A 319 -6.81 2.32 27.03
CA LEU A 319 -7.43 3.31 26.13
C LEU A 319 -8.17 2.66 24.96
N LEU A 320 -7.60 1.61 24.36
CA LEU A 320 -8.28 0.83 23.30
C LEU A 320 -9.57 0.15 23.82
N ALA A 321 -9.55 -0.36 25.05
CA ALA A 321 -10.73 -0.94 25.69
C ALA A 321 -11.80 0.12 25.97
N GLN A 322 -11.40 1.32 26.39
CA GLN A 322 -12.30 2.44 26.61
C GLN A 322 -12.97 2.92 25.31
N ILE A 323 -12.20 3.05 24.22
CA ILE A 323 -12.73 3.38 22.88
C ILE A 323 -13.81 2.37 22.48
N ALA A 324 -13.53 1.07 22.65
CA ALA A 324 -14.49 0.02 22.32
C ALA A 324 -15.76 0.10 23.18
N ALA A 325 -15.63 0.38 24.48
CA ALA A 325 -16.78 0.55 25.37
C ALA A 325 -17.66 1.73 24.95
N LEU A 326 -17.06 2.91 24.70
CA LEU A 326 -17.78 4.11 24.25
C LEU A 326 -18.51 3.88 22.92
N ALA A 327 -17.85 3.21 21.97
CA ALA A 327 -18.44 2.89 20.68
C ALA A 327 -19.62 1.91 20.83
N ASN A 328 -19.48 0.88 21.66
CA ASN A 328 -20.54 -0.11 21.93
C ASN A 328 -21.72 0.47 22.72
N GLU A 329 -21.50 1.47 23.57
CA GLU A 329 -22.55 2.22 24.27
C GLU A 329 -23.30 3.21 23.37
N GLY A 330 -22.89 3.37 22.11
CA GLY A 330 -23.49 4.32 21.17
C GLY A 330 -23.09 5.79 21.41
N LYS A 331 -22.09 6.03 22.24
CA LYS A 331 -21.53 7.37 22.50
C LYS A 331 -20.57 7.77 21.39
N SER A 332 -21.08 7.91 20.17
CA SER A 332 -20.27 8.06 18.95
C SER A 332 -19.32 9.26 18.98
N ALA A 333 -19.74 10.38 19.58
CA ALA A 333 -18.92 11.59 19.70
C ALA A 333 -17.75 11.38 20.68
N GLU A 334 -18.01 10.78 21.85
CA GLU A 334 -16.98 10.48 22.86
C GLU A 334 -16.01 9.40 22.36
N ALA A 335 -16.52 8.38 21.67
CA ALA A 335 -15.70 7.32 21.07
C ALA A 335 -14.76 7.88 20.00
N ARG A 336 -15.24 8.82 19.18
CA ARG A 336 -14.43 9.50 18.18
C ARG A 336 -13.36 10.37 18.82
N ALA A 337 -13.71 11.16 19.82
CA ALA A 337 -12.75 11.97 20.59
C ALA A 337 -11.67 11.07 21.22
N ALA A 338 -12.05 9.95 21.84
CA ALA A 338 -11.11 9.00 22.42
C ALA A 338 -10.16 8.36 21.38
N CYS A 339 -10.66 8.06 20.16
CA CYS A 339 -9.82 7.61 19.06
C CYS A 339 -8.79 8.68 18.64
N GLU A 340 -9.23 9.92 18.50
CA GLU A 340 -8.38 11.05 18.15
C GLU A 340 -7.33 11.29 19.24
N ASP A 341 -7.71 11.25 20.52
CA ASP A 341 -6.83 11.35 21.69
C ASP A 341 -5.76 10.27 21.72
N TYR A 342 -6.15 9.02 21.41
CA TYR A 342 -5.21 7.92 21.27
C TYR A 342 -4.19 8.23 20.17
N LEU A 343 -4.62 8.66 18.98
CA LEU A 343 -3.72 8.97 17.87
C LEU A 343 -2.81 10.18 18.15
N ARG A 344 -3.25 11.10 19.02
CA ARG A 344 -2.43 12.25 19.47
C ARG A 344 -1.28 11.84 20.39
N SER A 345 -1.45 10.75 21.15
CA SER A 345 -0.54 10.36 22.24
C SER A 345 0.22 9.04 21.99
N HIS A 346 -0.28 8.18 21.10
CA HIS A 346 0.22 6.83 20.87
C HIS A 346 0.54 6.56 19.39
N GLU A 347 1.25 5.46 19.10
CA GLU A 347 1.46 4.99 17.73
C GLU A 347 0.13 4.57 17.08
N PRO A 348 -0.10 4.90 15.80
CA PRO A 348 -1.33 4.51 15.12
C PRO A 348 -1.44 2.98 15.01
N VAL A 349 -2.57 2.43 15.44
CA VAL A 349 -2.88 0.99 15.36
C VAL A 349 -4.13 0.76 14.52
N ALA A 350 -4.19 -0.40 13.84
CA ALA A 350 -5.27 -0.73 12.92
C ALA A 350 -6.66 -0.64 13.58
N GLN A 351 -6.75 -1.08 14.85
CA GLN A 351 -7.98 -1.08 15.64
C GLN A 351 -8.61 0.32 15.79
N VAL A 352 -7.81 1.38 15.94
CA VAL A 352 -8.32 2.75 16.13
C VAL A 352 -8.88 3.30 14.82
N PHE A 353 -8.21 3.03 13.70
CA PHE A 353 -8.74 3.37 12.39
C PHE A 353 -9.97 2.55 12.03
N TYR A 354 -10.07 1.29 12.47
CA TYR A 354 -11.29 0.52 12.33
C TYR A 354 -12.45 1.21 13.07
N TRP A 355 -12.26 1.63 14.33
CA TRP A 355 -13.28 2.35 15.09
C TRP A 355 -13.67 3.68 14.45
N LEU A 356 -12.71 4.50 14.01
CA LEU A 356 -13.00 5.73 13.27
C LEU A 356 -13.77 5.45 11.99
N GLY A 357 -13.43 4.38 11.27
CA GLY A 357 -14.16 3.93 10.09
C GLY A 357 -15.62 3.59 10.41
N LEU A 358 -15.83 2.80 11.47
CA LEU A 358 -17.17 2.41 11.93
C LEU A 358 -18.01 3.60 12.38
N LEU A 359 -17.42 4.53 13.13
CA LEU A 359 -18.10 5.73 13.61
C LEU A 359 -18.48 6.67 12.45
N SER A 360 -17.60 6.83 11.46
CA SER A 360 -17.90 7.59 10.23
C SER A 360 -18.97 6.90 9.37
N ASP A 361 -18.99 5.56 9.34
CA ASP A 361 -20.00 4.78 8.61
C ASP A 361 -21.40 4.98 9.23
N VAL A 362 -21.50 4.88 10.56
CA VAL A 362 -22.73 5.17 11.32
C VAL A 362 -23.20 6.61 11.14
N ALA A 363 -22.27 7.56 11.01
CA ALA A 363 -22.58 8.96 10.73
C ALA A 363 -22.98 9.24 9.26
N GLY A 364 -23.00 8.24 8.39
CA GLY A 364 -23.31 8.38 6.96
C GLY A 364 -22.19 9.01 6.13
N LEU A 365 -20.99 9.18 6.70
CA LEU A 365 -19.82 9.76 6.05
C LEU A 365 -19.04 8.67 5.29
N SER A 366 -19.67 8.08 4.27
CA SER A 366 -19.15 6.88 3.59
C SER A 366 -17.73 7.05 3.01
N LEU A 367 -17.37 8.24 2.52
CA LEU A 367 -16.02 8.49 2.00
C LEU A 367 -14.97 8.49 3.10
N GLU A 368 -15.29 9.09 4.24
CA GLU A 368 -14.40 9.14 5.41
C GLU A 368 -14.22 7.72 6.00
N ALA A 369 -15.33 6.98 6.12
CA ALA A 369 -15.34 5.60 6.56
C ALA A 369 -14.43 4.70 5.70
N GLN A 370 -14.52 4.82 4.37
CA GLN A 370 -13.63 4.10 3.47
C GLN A 370 -12.16 4.45 3.67
N GLY A 371 -11.85 5.73 3.85
CA GLY A 371 -10.50 6.20 4.14
C GLY A 371 -9.93 5.53 5.38
N TYR A 372 -10.69 5.51 6.47
CA TYR A 372 -10.29 4.88 7.73
C TYR A 372 -10.17 3.36 7.64
N TYR A 373 -11.13 2.66 7.02
CA TYR A 373 -10.99 1.21 6.83
C TYR A 373 -9.76 0.86 5.98
N ARG A 374 -9.43 1.67 4.97
CA ARG A 374 -8.22 1.47 4.17
C ARG A 374 -6.95 1.69 5.00
N LYS A 375 -6.92 2.66 5.91
CA LYS A 375 -5.81 2.84 6.86
C LYS A 375 -5.68 1.66 7.83
N ALA A 376 -6.81 1.15 8.34
CA ALA A 376 -6.79 -0.06 9.18
C ALA A 376 -6.20 -1.25 8.42
N LEU A 377 -6.61 -1.46 7.16
CA LEU A 377 -6.08 -2.51 6.29
C LEU A 377 -4.66 -2.28 5.79
N TYR A 378 -4.19 -1.03 5.85
CA TYR A 378 -2.81 -0.69 5.54
C TYR A 378 -1.89 -1.18 6.67
N LEU A 379 -2.25 -0.89 7.92
CA LEU A 379 -1.53 -1.34 9.11
C LEU A 379 -1.67 -2.85 9.35
N GLU A 380 -2.87 -3.39 9.15
CA GLU A 380 -3.16 -4.81 9.34
C GLU A 380 -3.94 -5.37 8.13
N PRO A 381 -3.24 -5.90 7.11
CA PRO A 381 -3.86 -6.37 5.86
C PRO A 381 -4.89 -7.50 5.98
N GLN A 382 -4.92 -8.17 7.12
CA GLN A 382 -5.84 -9.28 7.43
C GLN A 382 -6.90 -8.90 8.48
N HIS A 383 -7.02 -7.62 8.86
CA HIS A 383 -8.00 -7.17 9.84
C HIS A 383 -9.43 -7.52 9.34
N PRO A 384 -10.11 -8.49 9.97
CA PRO A 384 -11.28 -9.11 9.38
C PRO A 384 -12.48 -8.15 9.31
N GLU A 385 -12.68 -7.35 10.35
CA GLU A 385 -13.77 -6.39 10.46
C GLU A 385 -13.61 -5.26 9.42
N ALA A 386 -12.42 -4.65 9.32
CA ALA A 386 -12.17 -3.60 8.33
C ALA A 386 -12.35 -4.11 6.88
N LEU A 387 -11.98 -5.36 6.58
CA LEU A 387 -12.23 -5.98 5.27
C LEU A 387 -13.73 -6.10 4.99
N MET A 388 -14.50 -6.56 5.97
CA MET A 388 -15.95 -6.77 5.84
C MET A 388 -16.71 -5.46 5.67
N HIS A 389 -16.42 -4.45 6.48
CA HIS A 389 -17.09 -3.14 6.40
C HIS A 389 -16.74 -2.40 5.11
N LEU A 390 -15.48 -2.41 4.68
CA LEU A 390 -15.10 -1.83 3.39
C LEU A 390 -15.78 -2.57 2.22
N ALA A 391 -15.91 -3.90 2.29
CA ALA A 391 -16.63 -4.65 1.28
C ALA A 391 -18.10 -4.25 1.19
N ALA A 392 -18.77 -4.07 2.33
CA ALA A 392 -20.16 -3.62 2.39
C ALA A 392 -20.34 -2.23 1.77
N LEU A 393 -19.43 -1.29 2.07
CA LEU A 393 -19.45 0.05 1.49
C LEU A 393 -19.24 0.03 -0.03
N LEU A 394 -18.31 -0.78 -0.53
CA LEU A 394 -18.10 -0.93 -1.98
C LEU A 394 -19.32 -1.55 -2.68
N GLN A 395 -19.95 -2.54 -2.03
CA GLN A 395 -21.17 -3.18 -2.54
C GLN A 395 -22.32 -2.17 -2.66
N ALA A 396 -22.52 -1.34 -1.63
CA ALA A 396 -23.55 -0.28 -1.62
C ALA A 396 -23.32 0.78 -2.71
N GLN A 397 -22.07 1.00 -3.11
CA GLN A 397 -21.69 1.92 -4.19
C GLN A 397 -21.69 1.28 -5.58
N GLY A 398 -22.08 0.00 -5.70
CA GLY A 398 -22.13 -0.73 -6.96
C GLY A 398 -20.81 -1.37 -7.40
N ASP A 399 -19.73 -1.23 -6.64
CA ASP A 399 -18.45 -1.95 -6.88
C ASP A 399 -18.53 -3.38 -6.33
N THR A 400 -19.36 -4.19 -6.97
CA THR A 400 -19.59 -5.60 -6.62
C THR A 400 -18.34 -6.46 -6.75
N ALA A 401 -17.46 -6.13 -7.71
CA ALA A 401 -16.19 -6.83 -7.92
C ALA A 401 -15.17 -6.50 -6.82
N GLY A 402 -15.09 -5.24 -6.38
CA GLY A 402 -14.30 -4.82 -5.22
C GLY A 402 -14.78 -5.47 -3.93
N ALA A 403 -16.10 -5.44 -3.69
CA ALA A 403 -16.72 -6.06 -2.52
C ALA A 403 -16.42 -7.56 -2.40
N ARG A 404 -16.63 -8.32 -3.48
CA ARG A 404 -16.37 -9.77 -3.50
C ARG A 404 -14.91 -10.10 -3.17
N ARG A 405 -13.96 -9.33 -3.70
CA ARG A 405 -12.52 -9.52 -3.43
C ARG A 405 -12.17 -9.32 -1.95
N LEU A 406 -12.76 -8.32 -1.31
CA LEU A 406 -12.53 -8.07 0.12
C LEU A 406 -13.19 -9.14 1.01
N GLN A 407 -14.39 -9.61 0.63
CA GLN A 407 -15.08 -10.70 1.31
C GLN A 407 -14.28 -12.02 1.24
N GLU A 408 -13.69 -12.33 0.07
CA GLU A 408 -12.84 -13.51 -0.08
C GLU A 408 -11.59 -13.43 0.79
N ARG A 409 -11.00 -12.24 0.96
CA ARG A 409 -9.86 -12.02 1.86
C ARG A 409 -10.28 -12.18 3.33
N ALA A 410 -11.44 -11.64 3.72
CA ALA A 410 -11.96 -11.79 5.07
C ALA A 410 -12.23 -13.27 5.40
N ALA A 411 -12.82 -14.02 4.45
CA ALA A 411 -13.14 -15.43 4.60
C ALA A 411 -11.90 -16.36 4.70
N ARG A 412 -10.74 -15.93 4.18
CA ARG A 412 -9.47 -16.63 4.38
C ARG A 412 -8.90 -16.36 5.78
N SER A 413 -8.99 -15.13 6.24
CA SER A 413 -8.48 -14.67 7.55
C SER A 413 -9.30 -15.23 8.73
N GLY A 414 -10.62 -15.36 8.56
CA GLY A 414 -11.51 -15.95 9.59
C GLY A 414 -11.31 -17.46 9.81
N ARG A 415 -10.94 -18.22 8.78
CA ARG A 415 -10.66 -19.66 8.91
C ARG A 415 -9.38 -19.94 9.71
N THR A 416 -8.41 -19.03 9.65
CA THR A 416 -7.19 -19.08 10.46
C THR A 416 -7.48 -18.74 11.94
N ALA A 417 -8.26 -17.69 12.23
CA ALA A 417 -8.58 -17.27 13.60
C ALA A 417 -9.46 -18.28 14.37
N ASP A 418 -10.40 -18.94 13.69
CA ASP A 418 -11.30 -19.94 14.31
C ASP A 418 -10.58 -21.27 14.59
N SER A 419 -9.45 -21.52 13.91
CA SER A 419 -8.56 -22.66 14.17
C SER A 419 -7.62 -22.41 15.36
N GLU A 420 -7.33 -21.15 15.66
CA GLU A 420 -6.51 -20.72 16.81
C GLU A 420 -7.32 -20.57 18.10
N ARG A 421 -8.62 -20.22 18.03
CA ARG A 421 -9.52 -20.17 19.21
C ARG A 421 -9.97 -21.54 19.74
N LYS A 422 -9.78 -22.62 18.97
CA LYS A 422 -10.14 -24.01 19.36
C LYS A 422 -8.94 -24.84 19.81
N ARG A 423 -7.75 -24.23 19.92
CA ARG A 423 -6.57 -24.78 20.61
C ARG A 423 -6.36 -24.00 21.89
#